data_AF-A0A936RQT4-F1
#
_entry.id   AF-A0A936RQT4-F1
#
_cell.length_a   1.000
_cell.length_b   1.000
_cell.length_c   1.000
_cell.angle_alpha   90.00
_cell.angle_beta   90.00
_cell.angle_gamma   90.00
#
_symmetry.space_group_name_H-M   'P 1'
#
loop_
_entity.id
_entity.type
_entity.pdbx_description
1 polymer ?
#
loop_
_entity_poly.entity_id
_entity_poly.type
_entity_poly.pdbx_seq_one_letter_code
_entity_poly.pdbx_strand_id
1 'polypeptide(L)'
;MQIWAAAGVKPEGAWYIVTRDFMTASLKRADAEGAYFMTDSSTWVAEKSNAPRLRILLRGDKALVNTYHALAASEGATPGRETALRFIRFVASEEGQRIIRDYGRERYGEALYNDAVRPAICRLSSRE
;
A
#
# COMPACT_ATOMS: atom_id res chain seq x y z
N MET A 1 -3.97 14.14 3.00
CA MET A 1 -4.38 15.26 3.88
C MET A 1 -4.23 14.94 5.36
N GLN A 2 -4.53 13.72 5.83
CA GLN A 2 -4.49 13.40 7.27
C GLN A 2 -3.12 13.64 7.94
N ILE A 3 -1.99 13.30 7.30
CA ILE A 3 -0.65 13.51 7.89
C ILE A 3 -0.34 15.01 8.06
N TRP A 4 -0.60 15.82 7.03
CA TRP A 4 -0.41 17.27 7.11
C TRP A 4 -1.30 17.92 8.19
N ALA A 5 -2.57 17.49 8.27
CA ALA A 5 -3.49 17.95 9.30
C ALA A 5 -3.01 17.57 10.72
N ALA A 6 -2.55 16.33 10.92
CA ALA A 6 -2.00 15.88 12.20
C ALA A 6 -0.74 16.65 12.60
N ALA A 7 0.06 17.10 11.63
CA ALA A 7 1.23 17.95 11.86
C ALA A 7 0.87 19.43 12.08
N GLY A 8 -0.39 19.84 11.90
CA GLY A 8 -0.79 21.24 11.93
C GLY A 8 -0.19 22.08 10.78
N VAL A 9 0.24 21.43 9.70
CA VAL A 9 0.90 22.07 8.55
C VAL A 9 -0.06 22.12 7.38
N LYS A 10 -0.17 23.29 6.74
CA LYS A 10 -0.87 23.43 5.46
C LYS A 10 0.13 23.23 4.32
N PRO A 11 -0.05 22.23 3.45
CA PRO A 11 0.90 21.91 2.39
C PRO A 11 0.71 22.86 1.19
N GLU A 12 1.27 24.07 1.29
CA GLU A 12 1.15 25.10 0.25
C GLU A 12 2.38 26.01 0.17
N GLY A 13 2.53 26.69 -0.97
CA GLY A 13 3.64 27.60 -1.24
C GLY A 13 4.78 26.94 -2.03
N ALA A 14 5.88 27.68 -2.21
CA ALA A 14 6.97 27.30 -3.12
C ALA A 14 7.68 25.99 -2.73
N TRP A 15 7.64 25.61 -1.46
CA TRP A 15 8.26 24.38 -0.96
C TRP A 15 7.42 23.12 -1.21
N TYR A 16 6.13 23.26 -1.51
CA TYR A 16 5.21 22.14 -1.68
C TYR A 16 4.85 21.95 -3.15
N ILE A 17 5.35 20.86 -3.73
CA ILE A 17 5.23 20.59 -5.16
C ILE A 17 4.15 19.54 -5.39
N VAL A 18 3.13 19.89 -6.18
CA VAL A 18 2.10 18.95 -6.62
C VAL A 18 2.45 18.47 -8.03
N THR A 19 2.90 17.23 -8.15
CA THR A 19 3.35 16.66 -9.42
C THR A 19 2.19 16.31 -10.36
N ARG A 20 1.07 15.80 -9.83
CA ARG A 20 -0.04 15.20 -10.61
C ARG A 20 0.40 14.05 -11.53
N ASP A 21 1.50 13.42 -11.20
CA ASP A 21 2.08 12.29 -11.92
C ASP A 21 1.94 10.98 -11.14
N PHE A 22 2.23 9.86 -11.80
CA PHE A 22 2.36 8.56 -11.15
C PHE A 22 3.58 8.51 -10.20
N MET A 23 3.57 7.51 -9.30
CA MET A 23 4.56 7.37 -8.22
C MET A 23 6.00 7.34 -8.71
N THR A 24 6.32 6.56 -9.75
CA THR A 24 7.69 6.47 -10.31
C THR A 24 8.18 7.81 -10.86
N ALA A 25 7.32 8.56 -11.57
CA ALA A 25 7.68 9.86 -12.12
C ALA A 25 7.89 10.90 -10.99
N SER A 26 7.03 10.88 -9.97
CA SER A 26 7.16 11.74 -8.79
C SER A 26 8.43 11.42 -7.98
N LEU A 27 8.79 10.13 -7.84
CA LEU A 27 10.03 9.70 -7.19
C LEU A 27 11.27 10.18 -7.95
N LYS A 28 11.30 10.02 -9.28
CA LYS A 28 12.41 10.51 -10.12
C LYS A 28 12.55 12.02 -10.05
N ARG A 29 11.44 12.76 -9.99
CA ARG A 29 11.47 14.22 -9.82
C ARG A 29 12.00 14.62 -8.44
N ALA A 30 11.59 13.92 -7.38
CA ALA A 30 12.12 14.18 -6.05
C ALA A 30 13.64 13.94 -5.98
N ASP A 31 14.13 12.89 -6.64
CA ASP A 31 15.57 12.69 -6.83
C ASP A 31 16.19 13.88 -7.58
N ALA A 32 15.63 14.24 -8.74
CA ALA A 32 16.07 15.34 -9.60
C ALA A 32 16.29 16.65 -8.84
N GLU A 33 15.30 17.03 -8.04
CA GLU A 33 15.20 18.32 -7.35
C GLU A 33 15.78 18.30 -5.92
N GLY A 34 16.25 17.15 -5.42
CA GLY A 34 16.71 17.02 -4.03
C GLY A 34 15.60 17.23 -3.01
N ALA A 35 14.36 16.85 -3.36
CA ALA A 35 13.17 17.04 -2.54
C ALA A 35 12.83 15.81 -1.69
N TYR A 36 11.97 16.02 -0.69
CA TYR A 36 11.38 14.92 0.06
C TYR A 36 10.14 14.39 -0.68
N PHE A 37 9.99 13.06 -0.69
CA PHE A 37 8.80 12.41 -1.24
C PHE A 37 8.35 11.27 -0.35
N MET A 38 7.07 11.29 0.03
CA MET A 38 6.44 10.18 0.74
C MET A 38 5.91 9.20 -0.31
N THR A 39 6.49 8.01 -0.33
CA THR A 39 6.16 6.93 -1.27
C THR A 39 5.75 5.68 -0.53
N ASP A 40 4.93 4.83 -1.14
CA ASP A 40 4.67 3.49 -0.63
C ASP A 40 5.92 2.60 -0.72
N SER A 41 5.97 1.55 0.11
CA SER A 41 7.12 0.65 0.19
C SER A 41 7.35 -0.14 -1.08
N SER A 42 6.29 -0.56 -1.77
CA SER A 42 6.39 -1.33 -3.00
C SER A 42 7.04 -0.52 -4.14
N THR A 43 6.62 0.73 -4.33
CA THR A 43 7.27 1.65 -5.28
C THR A 43 8.73 1.85 -4.91
N TRP A 44 9.05 2.09 -3.63
CA TRP A 44 10.45 2.25 -3.22
C TRP A 44 11.30 1.03 -3.54
N VAL A 45 10.84 -0.18 -3.18
CA VAL A 45 11.59 -1.42 -3.45
C VAL A 45 11.77 -1.64 -4.96
N ALA A 46 10.74 -1.36 -5.76
CA ALA A 46 10.77 -1.54 -7.20
C ALA A 46 11.61 -0.49 -7.95
N GLU A 47 11.67 0.75 -7.45
CA GLU A 47 12.16 1.92 -8.19
C GLU A 47 13.36 2.62 -7.56
N LYS A 48 13.85 2.21 -6.38
CA LYS A 48 15.00 2.86 -5.70
C LYS A 48 16.26 2.97 -6.57
N SER A 49 16.48 2.03 -7.50
CA SER A 49 17.62 2.10 -8.44
C SER A 49 17.51 3.28 -9.42
N ASN A 50 16.30 3.79 -9.64
CA ASN A 50 16.04 4.95 -10.48
C ASN A 50 16.11 6.29 -9.72
N ALA A 51 16.37 6.27 -8.41
CA ALA A 51 16.46 7.43 -7.54
C ALA A 51 17.68 7.34 -6.58
N PRO A 52 18.91 7.33 -7.12
CA PRO A 52 20.12 7.01 -6.36
C PRO A 52 20.52 8.06 -5.32
N ARG A 53 19.96 9.28 -5.37
CA ARG A 53 20.22 10.35 -4.39
C ARG A 53 19.22 10.36 -3.25
N LEU A 54 18.11 9.65 -3.39
CA LEU A 54 17.13 9.51 -2.33
C LEU A 54 17.55 8.43 -1.32
N ARG A 55 17.16 8.66 -0.07
CA ARG A 55 17.35 7.72 1.05
C ARG A 55 16.11 7.74 1.93
N ILE A 56 15.85 6.62 2.58
CA ILE A 56 14.77 6.51 3.57
C ILE A 56 15.14 7.36 4.78
N LEU A 57 14.26 8.27 5.17
CA LEU A 57 14.40 9.08 6.38
C LEU A 57 13.42 8.67 7.48
N LEU A 58 12.27 8.12 7.10
CA LEU A 58 11.26 7.64 8.02
C LEU A 58 10.60 6.39 7.43
N ARG A 59 10.45 5.33 8.24
CA ARG A 59 9.78 4.07 7.91
C ARG A 59 9.26 3.43 9.19
N GLY A 60 8.12 2.74 9.12
CA GLY A 60 7.62 1.87 10.19
C GLY A 60 6.69 2.54 11.20
N ASP A 61 6.41 3.83 11.07
CA ASP A 61 5.40 4.49 11.90
C ASP A 61 4.00 3.91 11.62
N LYS A 62 3.20 3.72 12.68
CA LYS A 62 1.83 3.19 12.57
C LYS A 62 0.93 4.07 11.70
N ALA A 63 1.17 5.37 11.67
CA ALA A 63 0.44 6.32 10.81
C ALA A 63 0.71 6.09 9.31
N LEU A 64 1.76 5.35 8.95
CA LEU A 64 2.14 5.02 7.57
C LEU A 64 1.64 3.64 7.13
N VAL A 65 0.92 2.92 7.99
CA VAL A 65 0.38 1.60 7.64
C VAL A 65 -0.73 1.75 6.60
N ASN A 66 -0.49 1.22 5.41
CA ASN A 66 -1.46 1.18 4.32
C ASN A 66 -2.12 -0.22 4.26
N THR A 67 -3.29 -0.36 4.89
CA THR A 67 -4.01 -1.65 4.98
C THR A 67 -4.94 -1.87 3.79
N TYR A 68 -4.82 -3.02 3.15
CA TYR A 68 -5.72 -3.45 2.08
C TYR A 68 -6.83 -4.36 2.63
N HIS A 69 -8.04 -4.18 2.12
CA HIS A 69 -9.20 -4.99 2.48
C HIS A 69 -9.79 -5.64 1.24
N ALA A 70 -10.14 -6.91 1.35
CA ALA A 70 -10.91 -7.60 0.32
C ALA A 70 -12.39 -7.61 0.73
N LEU A 71 -13.25 -7.09 -0.15
CA LEU A 71 -14.67 -6.91 0.11
C LEU A 71 -15.51 -7.74 -0.87
N ALA A 72 -16.58 -8.35 -0.37
CA ALA A 72 -17.58 -9.01 -1.20
C ALA A 72 -18.84 -8.16 -1.27
N ALA A 73 -19.46 -8.07 -2.45
CA ALA A 73 -20.78 -7.49 -2.63
C ALA A 73 -21.81 -8.19 -1.74
N SER A 74 -22.86 -7.48 -1.30
CA SER A 74 -23.92 -8.04 -0.44
C SER A 74 -24.62 -9.25 -1.06
N GLU A 75 -25.31 -10.02 -0.22
CA GLU A 75 -26.10 -11.17 -0.68
C GLU A 75 -27.15 -10.75 -1.72
N GLY A 76 -27.33 -11.58 -2.75
CA GLY A 76 -28.23 -11.30 -3.88
C GLY A 76 -27.76 -10.21 -4.87
N ALA A 77 -26.74 -9.42 -4.54
CA ALA A 77 -26.30 -8.31 -5.41
C ALA A 77 -25.59 -8.78 -6.70
N THR A 78 -24.99 -9.97 -6.69
CA THR A 78 -24.32 -10.55 -7.85
C THR A 78 -24.27 -12.07 -7.76
N PRO A 79 -24.43 -12.80 -8.89
CA PRO A 79 -24.22 -14.25 -8.92
C PRO A 79 -22.76 -14.64 -8.61
N GLY A 80 -21.80 -13.71 -8.74
CA GLY A 80 -20.38 -13.94 -8.48
C GLY A 80 -19.97 -13.91 -7.00
N ARG A 81 -20.89 -13.63 -6.06
CA ARG A 81 -20.56 -13.43 -4.65
C ARG A 81 -19.85 -14.65 -4.04
N GLU A 82 -20.33 -15.85 -4.31
CA GLU A 82 -19.75 -17.05 -3.70
C GLU A 82 -18.32 -17.29 -4.19
N THR A 83 -18.04 -17.03 -5.47
CA THR A 83 -16.67 -17.08 -6.01
C THR A 83 -15.78 -16.02 -5.35
N ALA A 84 -16.29 -14.79 -5.16
CA ALA A 84 -15.55 -13.75 -4.46
C ALA A 84 -15.24 -14.14 -3.01
N LEU A 85 -16.18 -14.74 -2.28
CA LEU A 85 -15.95 -15.22 -0.91
C LEU A 85 -14.89 -16.32 -0.86
N ARG A 86 -14.92 -17.27 -1.80
CA ARG A 86 -13.86 -18.30 -1.92
C ARG A 86 -12.49 -17.67 -2.19
N PHE A 87 -12.43 -16.68 -3.09
CA PHE A 87 -11.19 -15.96 -3.37
C PHE A 87 -10.68 -15.20 -2.13
N ILE A 88 -11.55 -14.50 -1.40
CA ILE A 88 -11.18 -13.81 -0.15
C ILE A 88 -10.63 -14.79 0.88
N ARG A 89 -11.26 -15.96 1.05
CA ARG A 89 -10.77 -17.02 1.94
C ARG A 89 -9.40 -17.55 1.51
N PHE A 90 -9.19 -17.74 0.20
CA PHE A 90 -7.88 -18.13 -0.33
C PHE A 90 -6.81 -17.07 -0.06
N VAL A 91 -7.09 -15.79 -0.37
CA VAL A 91 -6.16 -14.68 -0.10
C VAL A 91 -5.80 -14.60 1.38
N ALA A 92 -6.74 -14.87 2.29
CA ALA A 92 -6.53 -14.89 3.74
C ALA A 92 -5.90 -16.18 4.29
N SER A 93 -5.77 -17.24 3.48
CA SER A 93 -5.16 -18.50 3.89
C SER A 93 -3.64 -18.40 3.97
N GLU A 94 -2.99 -19.35 4.65
CA GLU A 94 -1.52 -19.42 4.70
C GLU A 94 -0.89 -19.46 3.31
N GLU A 95 -1.51 -20.18 2.37
CA GLU A 95 -1.02 -20.24 0.99
C GLU A 95 -1.08 -18.87 0.30
N GLY A 96 -2.21 -18.17 0.42
CA GLY A 96 -2.38 -16.83 -0.14
C GLY A 96 -1.43 -15.80 0.49
N GLN A 97 -1.29 -15.85 1.82
CA GLN A 97 -0.37 -14.96 2.54
C GLN A 97 1.10 -15.25 2.18
N ARG A 98 1.48 -16.52 2.00
CA ARG A 98 2.82 -16.89 1.49
C ARG A 98 3.10 -16.27 0.12
N ILE A 99 2.14 -16.36 -0.81
CA ILE A 99 2.29 -15.72 -2.12
C ILE A 99 2.54 -14.21 -1.97
N ILE A 100 1.78 -13.54 -1.10
CA ILE A 100 1.90 -12.09 -0.88
C ILE A 100 3.25 -11.72 -0.26
N ARG A 101 3.69 -12.43 0.79
CA ARG A 101 4.89 -12.09 1.56
C ARG A 101 6.21 -12.44 0.86
N ASP A 102 6.14 -13.28 -0.16
CA ASP A 102 7.28 -13.65 -1.00
C ASP A 102 7.32 -12.86 -2.32
N TYR A 103 6.21 -12.20 -2.67
CA TYR A 103 6.11 -11.43 -3.90
C TYR A 103 7.17 -10.34 -4.00
N GLY A 104 7.94 -10.37 -5.10
CA GLY A 104 8.99 -9.41 -5.42
C GLY A 104 10.37 -9.74 -4.87
N ARG A 105 10.52 -10.69 -3.93
CA ARG A 105 11.83 -11.03 -3.34
C ARG A 105 12.87 -11.43 -4.38
N GLU A 106 12.52 -12.31 -5.30
CA GLU A 106 13.43 -12.80 -6.35
C GLU A 106 13.94 -11.65 -7.23
N ARG A 107 13.05 -10.72 -7.58
CA ARG A 107 13.37 -9.64 -8.52
C ARG A 107 14.06 -8.45 -7.87
N TYR A 108 13.71 -8.11 -6.63
CA TYR A 108 14.12 -6.86 -5.98
C TYR A 108 14.96 -7.06 -4.72
N GLY A 109 15.17 -8.31 -4.29
CA GLY A 109 15.88 -8.67 -3.05
C GLY A 109 15.08 -8.44 -1.77
N GLU A 110 13.89 -7.85 -1.85
CA GLU A 110 13.00 -7.53 -0.74
C GLU A 110 11.55 -7.84 -1.14
N ALA A 111 10.71 -8.19 -0.16
CA ALA A 111 9.27 -8.35 -0.41
C ALA A 111 8.60 -6.99 -0.61
N LEU A 112 7.61 -6.93 -1.50
CA LEU A 112 6.84 -5.72 -1.75
C LEU A 112 5.73 -5.49 -0.71
N TYR A 113 5.21 -6.58 -0.14
CA TYR A 113 4.07 -6.57 0.75
C TYR A 113 4.34 -7.38 2.03
N ASN A 114 3.62 -7.01 3.08
CA ASN A 114 3.59 -7.73 4.36
C ASN A 114 2.29 -8.53 4.49
N ASP A 115 2.27 -9.44 5.46
CA ASP A 115 1.05 -10.18 5.82
C ASP A 115 -0.09 -9.26 6.27
N ALA A 116 -1.31 -9.77 6.11
CA ALA A 116 -2.50 -9.19 6.70
C ALA A 116 -2.42 -9.19 8.23
N VAL A 117 -2.85 -8.09 8.84
CA VAL A 117 -2.90 -7.95 10.30
C VAL A 117 -4.08 -8.73 10.85
N ARG A 118 -3.85 -9.98 11.28
CA ARG A 118 -4.85 -10.98 11.73
C ARG A 118 -5.97 -11.22 10.70
N PRO A 119 -6.15 -12.46 10.18
CA PRO A 119 -7.29 -12.78 9.33
C PRO A 119 -8.57 -12.85 10.18
N ALA A 120 -9.06 -11.71 10.64
CA ALA A 120 -10.45 -11.58 11.00
C ALA A 120 -11.22 -11.60 9.68
N ILE A 121 -11.59 -12.79 9.22
CA ILE A 121 -12.75 -12.91 8.35
C ILE A 121 -13.86 -12.24 9.15
N CYS A 122 -14.17 -10.98 8.82
CA CYS A 122 -15.27 -10.26 9.42
C CYS A 122 -16.47 -11.19 9.23
N ARG A 123 -16.98 -11.75 10.33
CA ARG A 123 -18.19 -12.56 10.30
C ARG A 123 -19.23 -11.63 9.73
N LEU A 124 -19.54 -11.79 8.45
CA LEU A 124 -20.78 -11.34 7.86
C LEU A 124 -21.83 -12.15 8.59
N SER A 125 -22.19 -11.68 9.78
CA SER A 125 -23.23 -12.23 10.62
C SER A 125 -24.46 -12.29 9.72
N SER A 126 -24.84 -13.51 9.35
CA SER A 126 -26.25 -13.84 9.25
C SER A 126 -26.90 -13.26 10.50
N ARG A 127 -27.75 -12.26 10.31
CA ARG A 127 -28.69 -11.85 11.34
C ARG A 127 -29.61 -13.05 11.52
N GLU A 128 -29.43 -13.78 12.61
CA GLU A 128 -30.53 -14.38 13.35
C GLU A 128 -30.88 -13.41 14.48
#